data_AF-A0A936A6B0-F1
#
_entry.id   AF-A0A936A6B0-F1
#
_cell.length_a   1.000
_cell.length_b   1.000
_cell.length_c   1.000
_cell.angle_alpha   90.00
_cell.angle_beta   90.00
_cell.angle_gamma   90.00
#
_symmetry.space_group_name_H-M   'P 1'
#
loop_
_entity.id
_entity.type
_entity.pdbx_description
1 polymer ?
#
loop_
_entity_poly.entity_id
_entity_poly.type
_entity_poly.pdbx_seq_one_letter_code
_entity_poly.pdbx_strand_id
1 'polypeptide(L)'
;MNPVKIYFSLIVCGLLWAVNPSYAQPATGNTKDALIKSGDEQIEKGQYYRALEQYEKAYKNAKEKEIAVKIAYAHFVLRDYAKACNWYNRVLARDKTNKFLNLVITMVVH
;
A
#
# COMPACT_ATOMS: atom_id res chain seq x y z
N MET A 1 -7.06 29.99 -47.92
CA MET A 1 -6.69 29.11 -46.79
C MET A 1 -7.84 28.15 -46.57
N ASN A 2 -7.70 26.88 -46.98
CA ASN A 2 -8.86 25.99 -47.16
C ASN A 2 -9.29 25.39 -45.81
N PRO A 3 -10.58 25.47 -45.42
CA PRO A 3 -11.06 25.07 -44.09
C PRO A 3 -10.82 23.58 -43.79
N VAL A 4 -10.68 22.73 -44.81
CA VAL A 4 -10.42 21.29 -44.69
C VAL A 4 -9.09 20.97 -43.98
N LYS A 5 -8.06 21.81 -44.15
CA LYS A 5 -6.75 21.61 -43.49
C LYS A 5 -6.80 21.90 -41.98
N ILE A 6 -7.74 22.74 -41.54
CA ILE A 6 -7.96 23.07 -40.12
C ILE A 6 -8.66 21.89 -39.42
N TYR A 7 -9.65 21.27 -40.08
CA TYR A 7 -10.32 20.07 -39.55
C TYR A 7 -9.39 18.85 -39.50
N PHE A 8 -8.48 18.69 -40.48
CA PHE A 8 -7.51 17.58 -40.47
C PHE A 8 -6.49 17.70 -39.31
N SER A 9 -6.13 18.93 -38.92
CA SER A 9 -5.25 19.21 -37.78
C SER A 9 -5.93 18.93 -36.42
N LEU A 10 -7.24 19.22 -36.31
CA LEU A 10 -8.03 18.95 -35.10
C LEU A 10 -8.26 17.45 -34.84
N ILE A 11 -8.27 16.62 -35.88
CA ILE A 11 -8.47 15.16 -35.74
C ILE A 11 -7.19 14.46 -35.24
N VAL A 12 -6.00 15.01 -35.53
CA VAL A 12 -4.71 14.44 -35.08
C VAL A 12 -4.43 14.69 -33.59
N CYS A 13 -4.94 15.78 -33.00
CA CYS A 13 -4.79 16.05 -31.56
C CYS A 13 -5.68 15.18 -30.65
N GLY A 14 -6.72 14.52 -31.19
CA GLY A 14 -7.57 13.59 -30.44
C GLY A 14 -6.90 12.25 -30.13
N LEU A 15 -5.83 11.90 -30.85
CA LEU A 15 -5.13 10.62 -30.68
C LEU A 15 -4.01 10.66 -29.61
N LEU A 16 -3.67 11.85 -29.08
CA LEU A 16 -2.65 12.01 -28.04
C LEU A 16 -3.19 11.85 -26.60
N TRP A 17 -4.47 11.54 -26.43
CA TRP A 17 -5.12 11.28 -25.14
C TRP A 17 -5.17 9.79 -24.76
N ALA A 18 -4.26 8.95 -25.27
CA ALA A 18 -4.27 7.51 -25.01
C ALA A 18 -2.93 6.92 -24.57
N VAL A 19 -2.06 7.72 -23.96
CA VAL A 19 -0.97 7.22 -23.11
C VAL A 19 -1.17 7.76 -21.70
N ASN A 20 -2.25 7.28 -21.07
CA ASN A 20 -2.15 7.06 -19.63
C ASN A 20 -1.31 5.80 -19.50
N PRO A 21 -0.11 5.82 -18.86
CA PRO A 21 0.55 4.59 -18.52
C PRO A 21 -0.45 3.81 -17.66
N SER A 22 -0.86 2.66 -18.18
CA SER A 22 -1.65 1.67 -17.50
C SER A 22 -1.13 1.52 -16.07
N TYR A 23 -1.81 2.15 -15.11
CA TYR A 23 -1.84 1.65 -13.75
C TYR A 23 -2.63 0.35 -13.86
N ALA A 24 -1.90 -0.70 -14.24
CA ALA A 24 -2.43 -2.03 -14.43
C ALA A 24 -3.26 -2.40 -13.20
N GLN A 25 -4.51 -2.80 -13.41
CA GLN A 25 -5.27 -3.53 -12.41
C GLN A 25 -4.74 -4.96 -12.39
N PRO A 26 -4.13 -5.47 -11.29
CA PRO A 26 -3.88 -6.90 -11.19
C PRO A 26 -5.19 -7.60 -10.85
N ALA A 27 -5.44 -8.68 -11.59
CA ALA A 27 -6.63 -9.50 -11.55
C ALA A 27 -7.03 -9.93 -10.12
N THR A 28 -8.34 -10.04 -9.97
CA THR A 28 -9.22 -10.26 -8.80
C THR A 28 -8.91 -11.42 -7.84
N GLY A 29 -7.72 -12.05 -7.91
CA GLY A 29 -7.26 -13.07 -6.96
C GLY A 29 -6.11 -12.63 -6.03
N ASN A 30 -5.41 -11.53 -6.36
CA ASN A 30 -4.17 -11.14 -5.68
C ASN A 30 -4.23 -9.76 -4.99
N THR A 31 -5.43 -9.24 -4.74
CA THR A 31 -5.63 -7.87 -4.25
C THR A 31 -4.90 -7.60 -2.93
N LYS A 32 -4.87 -8.58 -2.00
CA LYS A 32 -4.18 -8.42 -0.71
C LYS A 32 -2.65 -8.37 -0.87
N ASP A 33 -2.08 -9.28 -1.63
CA ASP A 33 -0.63 -9.42 -1.83
C ASP A 33 -0.08 -8.25 -2.64
N ALA A 34 -0.84 -7.83 -3.66
CA ALA A 34 -0.54 -6.62 -4.42
C ALA A 34 -0.56 -5.36 -3.53
N LEU A 35 -1.53 -5.24 -2.61
CA LEU A 35 -1.59 -4.11 -1.68
C LEU A 35 -0.43 -4.14 -0.67
N ILE A 36 -0.06 -5.32 -0.17
CA ILE A 36 1.09 -5.48 0.72
C ILE A 36 2.36 -5.06 0.00
N LYS A 37 2.61 -5.61 -1.20
CA LYS A 37 3.78 -5.28 -2.01
C LYS A 37 3.84 -3.78 -2.35
N SER A 38 2.71 -3.18 -2.73
CA SER A 38 2.62 -1.73 -2.96
C SER A 38 2.91 -0.92 -1.68
N GLY A 39 2.50 -1.42 -0.52
CA GLY A 39 2.87 -0.83 0.77
C GLY A 39 4.38 -0.89 1.02
N ASP A 40 5.02 -2.05 0.80
CA ASP A 40 6.45 -2.24 0.99
C ASP A 40 7.27 -1.31 0.07
N GLU A 41 6.90 -1.21 -1.21
CA GLU A 41 7.53 -0.28 -2.16
C GLU A 41 7.43 1.19 -1.71
N GLN A 42 6.35 1.54 -0.99
CA GLN A 42 6.17 2.88 -0.46
C GLN A 42 6.96 3.13 0.81
N ILE A 43 7.16 2.11 1.65
CA ILE A 43 8.10 2.16 2.77
C ILE A 43 9.52 2.45 2.26
N GLU A 44 9.96 1.74 1.20
CA GLU A 44 11.27 1.96 0.59
C GLU A 44 11.43 3.37 0.01
N LYS A 45 10.35 3.96 -0.49
CA LYS A 45 10.30 5.36 -0.97
C LYS A 45 10.19 6.39 0.16
N GLY A 46 10.13 5.96 1.43
CA GLY A 46 9.93 6.83 2.59
C GLY A 46 8.51 7.41 2.70
N GLN A 47 7.55 6.88 1.95
CA GLN A 47 6.16 7.34 1.90
C GLN A 47 5.27 6.55 2.86
N TYR A 48 5.61 6.60 4.15
CA TYR A 48 4.99 5.78 5.20
C TYR A 48 3.48 5.98 5.35
N TYR A 49 2.97 7.21 5.19
CA TYR A 49 1.53 7.49 5.25
C TYR A 49 0.74 6.77 4.15
N ARG A 50 1.30 6.74 2.94
CA ARG A 50 0.65 6.05 1.83
C ARG A 50 0.80 4.54 1.95
N ALA A 51 1.93 4.05 2.48
CA ALA A 51 2.10 2.63 2.80
C ALA A 51 1.05 2.16 3.81
N LEU A 52 0.81 2.96 4.85
CA LEU A 52 -0.20 2.70 5.87
C LEU A 52 -1.60 2.57 5.26
N GLU A 53 -1.99 3.49 4.38
CA GLU A 53 -3.29 3.40 3.70
C GLU A 53 -3.44 2.09 2.90
N GLN A 54 -2.39 1.66 2.20
CA GLN A 54 -2.42 0.40 1.45
C GLN A 54 -2.51 -0.82 2.37
N TYR A 55 -1.77 -0.82 3.48
CA TYR A 55 -1.85 -1.90 4.46
C TYR A 55 -3.21 -1.94 5.16
N GLU A 56 -3.83 -0.80 5.45
CA GLU A 56 -5.18 -0.75 6.02
C GLU A 56 -6.22 -1.30 5.05
N LYS A 57 -6.10 -0.99 3.75
CA LYS A 57 -6.93 -1.60 2.70
C LYS A 57 -6.71 -3.10 2.64
N ALA A 58 -5.46 -3.56 2.71
CA ALA A 58 -5.15 -4.99 2.75
C ALA A 58 -5.78 -5.66 3.97
N TYR A 59 -5.70 -5.03 5.15
CA TYR A 59 -6.23 -5.54 6.40
C TYR A 59 -7.77 -5.61 6.43
N LYS A 60 -8.45 -4.67 5.75
CA LYS A 60 -9.91 -4.72 5.56
C LYS A 60 -10.33 -5.93 4.73
N ASN A 61 -9.56 -6.28 3.71
CA ASN A 61 -9.81 -7.45 2.85
C ASN A 61 -9.49 -8.76 3.57
N ALA A 62 -8.37 -8.81 4.30
CA ALA A 62 -7.91 -9.98 5.02
C ALA A 62 -7.39 -9.55 6.40
N LYS A 63 -8.08 -9.93 7.48
CA LYS A 63 -7.71 -9.57 8.87
C LYS A 63 -6.56 -10.44 9.40
N GLU A 64 -5.50 -10.58 8.60
CA GLU A 64 -4.35 -11.41 8.90
C GLU A 64 -3.39 -10.70 9.85
N LYS A 65 -2.69 -11.51 10.66
CA LYS A 65 -1.72 -11.01 11.66
C LYS A 65 -0.53 -10.32 10.99
N GLU A 66 -0.06 -10.87 9.87
CA GLU A 66 1.10 -10.35 9.14
C GLU A 66 0.88 -8.92 8.65
N ILE A 67 -0.33 -8.61 8.17
CA ILE A 67 -0.69 -7.26 7.72
C ILE A 67 -0.74 -6.30 8.91
N ALA A 68 -1.29 -6.73 10.04
CA ALA A 68 -1.32 -5.92 11.26
C ALA A 68 0.09 -5.61 11.81
N VAL A 69 1.06 -6.53 11.65
CA VAL A 69 2.46 -6.26 11.97
C VAL A 69 3.03 -5.16 11.06
N LYS A 70 2.74 -5.19 9.76
CA LYS A 70 3.18 -4.15 8.81
C LYS A 70 2.57 -2.78 9.12
N ILE A 71 1.30 -2.73 9.51
CA ILE A 71 0.64 -1.49 9.98
C ILE A 71 1.33 -0.95 11.24
N ALA A 72 1.61 -1.82 12.21
CA ALA A 72 2.30 -1.43 13.43
C ALA A 72 3.70 -0.86 13.15
N TYR A 73 4.44 -1.51 12.24
CA TYR A 73 5.75 -1.03 11.79
C TYR A 73 5.67 0.33 11.09
N ALA A 74 4.71 0.52 10.19
CA ALA A 74 4.50 1.81 9.53
C ALA A 74 4.24 2.94 10.55
N HIS A 75 3.43 2.68 11.58
CA HIS A 75 3.22 3.62 12.70
C HIS A 75 4.49 3.87 13.51
N PHE A 76 5.29 2.83 13.77
CA PHE A 76 6.55 2.93 14.50
C PHE A 76 7.54 3.85 13.76
N VAL A 77 7.69 3.68 12.45
CA VAL A 77 8.57 4.53 11.63
C VAL A 77 8.04 5.97 11.53
N LEU A 78 6.71 6.14 11.57
CA LEU A 78 6.06 7.45 11.69
C LEU A 78 6.20 8.08 13.09
N ARG A 79 6.90 7.43 14.03
CA ARG A 79 7.03 7.82 15.45
C ARG A 79 5.72 7.86 16.23
N ASP A 80 4.66 7.24 15.71
CA ASP A 80 3.38 7.07 16.41
C ASP A 80 3.43 5.78 17.25
N TYR A 81 4.26 5.80 18.29
CA TYR A 81 4.52 4.63 19.15
C TYR A 81 3.27 4.15 19.87
N ALA A 82 2.37 5.07 20.24
CA ALA A 82 1.11 4.72 20.92
C ALA A 82 0.24 3.81 20.03
N LYS A 83 0.06 4.18 18.75
CA LYS A 83 -0.67 3.33 17.81
C LYS A 83 0.10 2.07 17.46
N ALA A 84 1.42 2.15 17.28
CA ALA A 84 2.25 0.97 17.00
C ALA A 84 2.10 -0.10 18.10
N CYS A 85 2.22 0.28 19.37
CA CYS A 85 2.03 -0.62 20.52
C CYS A 85 0.62 -1.23 20.56
N ASN A 86 -0.42 -0.44 20.31
CA ASN A 86 -1.79 -0.95 20.26
C ASN A 86 -1.99 -2.02 19.16
N TRP A 87 -1.41 -1.80 17.98
CA TRP A 87 -1.45 -2.76 16.89
C TRP A 87 -0.64 -4.01 17.20
N TYR A 88 0.57 -3.88 17.76
CA TYR A 88 1.37 -5.04 18.18
C TYR A 88 0.68 -5.86 19.27
N ASN A 89 0.10 -5.22 20.28
CA ASN A 89 -0.69 -5.90 21.31
C ASN A 89 -1.86 -6.69 20.71
N ARG A 90 -2.54 -6.13 19.70
CA ARG A 90 -3.62 -6.84 18.98
C ARG A 90 -3.10 -8.07 18.23
N VAL A 91 -1.91 -8.01 17.65
CA VAL A 91 -1.27 -9.15 16.99
C VAL A 91 -0.94 -10.24 18.01
N LEU A 92 -0.26 -9.86 19.10
CA LEU A 92 0.14 -10.78 20.18
C LEU A 92 -1.06 -11.44 20.85
N ALA A 93 -2.14 -10.69 21.12
CA ALA A 93 -3.37 -11.24 21.70
C ALA A 93 -4.04 -12.33 20.83
N ARG A 94 -3.85 -12.26 19.51
CA ARG A 94 -4.36 -13.28 18.57
C ARG A 94 -3.34 -14.39 18.30
N ASP A 95 -2.11 -14.25 18.78
CA ASP A 95 -1.02 -15.14 18.47
C ASP A 95 -0.79 -16.23 19.52
N LYS A 96 -1.56 -17.32 19.41
CA LYS A 96 -1.44 -18.47 20.31
C LYS A 96 -0.10 -19.21 20.22
N THR A 97 0.63 -19.06 19.11
CA THR A 97 1.87 -19.78 18.82
C THR A 97 3.13 -18.97 19.09
N ASN A 98 3.03 -17.74 19.61
CA ASN A 98 4.15 -16.83 19.87
C ASN A 98 5.11 -16.62 18.68
N LYS A 99 4.64 -16.84 17.44
CA LYS A 99 5.45 -16.72 16.23
C LYS A 99 5.87 -15.27 15.99
N PHE A 100 5.02 -14.31 16.36
CA PHE A 100 5.27 -12.88 16.18
C PHE A 100 5.92 -12.22 17.40
N LEU A 101 6.02 -12.92 18.54
CA LEU A 101 6.56 -12.38 19.79
C LEU A 101 8.00 -11.84 19.60
N ASN A 102 8.89 -12.66 19.04
CA ASN A 102 10.29 -12.29 18.85
C ASN A 102 10.44 -11.08 17.90
N LEU A 103 9.63 -11.03 16.84
CA LEU A 103 9.63 -9.93 15.89
C LEU A 103 9.22 -8.62 16.57
N VAL A 104 8.15 -8.62 17.37
CA VAL A 104 7.69 -7.43 18.10
C VAL A 104 8.75 -6.95 19.09
N ILE A 105 9.35 -7.86 19.86
CA ILE A 105 10.40 -7.51 20.84
C ILE A 105 11.60 -6.87 20.13
N THR A 106 12.02 -7.44 19.00
CA THR A 106 13.12 -6.88 18.20
C THR A 106 12.79 -5.47 17.73
N MET A 107 11.56 -5.21 17.26
CA MET A 107 11.22 -3.87 16.76
C MET A 107 10.98 -2.80 17.85
N VAL A 108 10.61 -3.20 19.07
CA VAL A 108 10.31 -2.27 20.16
C VAL A 108 11.54 -1.96 21.04
N VAL A 109 12.51 -2.88 21.11
CA VAL A 109 13.65 -2.80 22.05
C VAL A 109 14.92 -2.24 21.39
N HIS A 110 14.94 -2.03 20.07
CA HIS A 110 16.06 -1.39 19.34
C HIS A 110 15.78 0.10 19.11
#